data_AF-A0A2H0VJ42-F1
#
_entry.id   AF-A0A2H0VJ42-F1
#
_cell.length_a   1.000
_cell.length_b   1.000
_cell.length_c   1.000
_cell.angle_alpha   90.00
_cell.angle_beta   90.00
_cell.angle_gamma   90.00
#
_symmetry.space_group_name_H-M   'P 1'
#
loop_
_entity.id
_entity.type
_entity.pdbx_description
1 polymer ?
#
loop_
_entity_poly.entity_id
_entity_poly.type
_entity_poly.pdbx_seq_one_letter_code
_entity_poly.pdbx_strand_id
1 'polypeptide(L)'
;MQENIFERIDRTLTWKKIIGFNVILFLVIIIPMSVRLAQKDTENRSSAAEEIPVVIPPPNYPTGNPKIERVNTFFGKTGDTIVLLGSNFGDYQWSSHVYVGNTEAPKEAIVAWSNTILEVKIPEGARTGSVWVVVNKKEARWEGSLLLVDVARSAQIGLQKISGNQGKIYTINASGAVRGMIEISYVSEPFVIKASQGINFRTQVPNSDSLGKKIMVTFDSVTPMGSNRTDIAEYSYPGIGAVEIIRTELYDTSGKLLSIFSDPLAIKVTP
;
A
#
# COMPACT_ATOMS: atom_id res chain seq x y z
N MET A 1 -9.41 8.07 -114.60
CA MET A 1 -10.38 8.05 -113.49
C MET A 1 -9.58 7.78 -112.23
N GLN A 2 -9.39 8.80 -111.36
CA GLN A 2 -8.61 8.64 -110.13
C GLN A 2 -9.46 7.86 -109.12
N GLU A 3 -8.98 6.71 -108.65
CA GLU A 3 -9.62 5.96 -107.56
C GLU A 3 -9.75 6.86 -106.33
N ASN A 4 -10.96 6.89 -105.75
CA ASN A 4 -11.22 7.62 -104.52
C ASN A 4 -10.54 6.90 -103.34
N ILE A 5 -9.93 7.66 -102.42
CA ILE A 5 -9.16 7.10 -101.30
C ILE A 5 -10.01 6.15 -100.44
N PHE A 6 -11.33 6.38 -100.36
CA PHE A 6 -12.27 5.55 -99.63
C PHE A 6 -12.45 4.15 -100.27
N GLU A 7 -12.50 4.05 -101.60
CA GLU A 7 -12.59 2.76 -102.31
C GLU A 7 -11.30 1.94 -102.15
N ARG A 8 -10.14 2.62 -102.11
CA ARG A 8 -8.86 1.98 -101.85
C ARG A 8 -8.77 1.44 -100.41
N ILE A 9 -9.31 2.16 -99.43
CA ILE A 9 -9.37 1.73 -98.03
C ILE A 9 -10.28 0.50 -97.89
N ASP A 10 -11.47 0.51 -98.50
CA ASP A 10 -12.42 -0.59 -98.37
C ASP A 10 -11.89 -1.90 -98.99
N ARG A 11 -11.19 -1.82 -100.13
CA ARG A 11 -10.53 -2.98 -100.76
C ARG A 11 -9.35 -3.51 -99.94
N THR A 12 -8.59 -2.63 -99.28
CA THR A 12 -7.35 -3.02 -98.58
C THR A 12 -7.59 -3.45 -97.14
N LEU A 13 -8.58 -2.84 -96.47
CA LEU A 13 -8.85 -2.90 -95.03
C LEU A 13 -10.19 -3.59 -94.76
N THR A 14 -10.28 -4.88 -95.14
CA THR A 14 -11.46 -5.72 -94.90
C THR A 14 -11.77 -5.83 -93.41
N TRP A 15 -13.05 -5.95 -93.02
CA TRP A 15 -13.46 -6.06 -91.61
C TRP A 15 -12.73 -7.18 -90.83
N LYS A 16 -12.46 -8.31 -91.49
CA LYS A 16 -11.65 -9.40 -90.92
C LYS A 16 -10.23 -8.96 -90.54
N LYS A 17 -9.59 -8.08 -91.34
CA LYS A 17 -8.27 -7.52 -91.06
C LYS A 17 -8.32 -6.50 -89.93
N ILE A 18 -9.38 -5.70 -89.82
CA ILE A 18 -9.59 -4.75 -88.71
C ILE A 18 -9.72 -5.49 -87.38
N ILE A 19 -10.56 -6.54 -87.35
CA ILE A 19 -10.73 -7.38 -86.16
C ILE A 19 -9.40 -8.06 -85.82
N GLY A 20 -8.73 -8.66 -86.81
CA GLY A 20 -7.44 -9.31 -86.60
C GLY A 20 -6.38 -8.36 -86.02
N PHE A 21 -6.29 -7.13 -86.56
CA PHE A 21 -5.38 -6.11 -86.06
C PHE A 21 -5.70 -5.70 -84.61
N ASN A 22 -6.98 -5.49 -84.27
CA ASN A 22 -7.38 -5.13 -82.90
C ASN A 22 -7.13 -6.26 -81.90
N VAL A 23 -7.35 -7.53 -82.28
CA VAL A 23 -7.07 -8.68 -81.42
C VAL A 23 -5.57 -8.81 -81.16
N ILE A 24 -4.73 -8.63 -82.19
CA ILE A 24 -3.28 -8.63 -82.02
C ILE A 24 -2.84 -7.45 -81.13
N LEU A 25 -3.35 -6.25 -81.36
CA LEU A 25 -3.06 -5.07 -80.54
C LEU A 25 -3.42 -5.32 -79.07
N PHE A 26 -4.58 -5.92 -78.82
CA PHE A 26 -5.05 -6.26 -77.47
C PHE A 26 -4.15 -7.29 -76.78
N LEU A 27 -3.72 -8.34 -77.49
CA LEU A 27 -2.81 -9.34 -76.96
C LEU A 27 -1.42 -8.77 -76.64
N VAL A 28 -0.90 -7.87 -77.48
CA VAL A 28 0.39 -7.21 -77.26
C VAL A 28 0.40 -6.35 -76.00
N ILE A 29 -0.75 -5.78 -75.62
CA ILE A 29 -0.87 -4.95 -74.40
C ILE A 29 -1.12 -5.81 -73.16
N ILE A 30 -1.98 -6.82 -73.26
CA ILE A 30 -2.41 -7.60 -72.10
C ILE A 30 -1.34 -8.59 -71.64
N ILE A 31 -0.67 -9.28 -72.55
CA ILE A 31 0.28 -10.34 -72.16
C ILE A 31 1.41 -9.78 -71.27
N PRO A 32 2.09 -8.66 -71.62
CA PRO A 32 3.13 -8.10 -70.76
C PRO A 32 2.59 -7.59 -69.42
N MET A 33 1.39 -7.01 -69.43
CA MET A 33 0.77 -6.47 -68.22
C MET A 33 0.37 -7.58 -67.24
N SER A 34 -0.20 -8.67 -67.74
CA SER A 34 -0.53 -9.86 -66.96
C SER A 34 0.72 -10.53 -66.39
N VAL A 35 1.80 -10.67 -67.17
CA VAL A 35 3.07 -11.20 -66.67
C VAL A 35 3.64 -10.29 -65.58
N ARG A 36 3.62 -8.97 -65.79
CA ARG A 36 4.08 -7.98 -64.79
C ARG A 36 3.25 -8.03 -63.50
N LEU A 37 1.94 -8.22 -63.60
CA LEU A 37 1.05 -8.35 -62.44
C LEU A 37 1.25 -9.68 -61.71
N ALA A 38 1.45 -10.78 -62.45
CA ALA A 38 1.72 -12.09 -61.88
C ALA A 38 3.10 -12.17 -61.20
N GLN A 39 4.08 -11.42 -61.71
CA GLN A 39 5.43 -11.32 -61.13
C GLN A 39 5.56 -10.23 -60.06
N LYS A 40 4.54 -9.39 -59.88
CA LYS A 40 4.54 -8.40 -58.82
C LYS A 40 4.24 -9.14 -57.53
N ASP A 41 5.29 -9.55 -56.83
CA ASP A 41 5.19 -10.09 -55.49
C ASP A 41 4.26 -9.19 -54.66
N THR A 42 3.16 -9.75 -54.16
CA THR A 42 2.42 -9.13 -53.07
C THR A 42 3.32 -9.23 -51.84
N GLU A 43 4.20 -8.25 -51.68
CA GLU A 43 4.98 -8.10 -50.45
C GLU A 43 4.03 -7.80 -49.29
N ASN A 44 3.48 -8.86 -48.70
CA ASN A 44 2.82 -8.81 -47.39
C ASN A 44 3.90 -8.72 -46.31
N ARG A 45 4.67 -7.62 -46.29
CA ARG A 45 5.56 -7.32 -45.16
C ARG A 45 4.73 -6.68 -44.06
N SER A 46 4.25 -7.51 -43.13
CA SER A 46 3.64 -7.03 -41.89
C SER A 46 4.74 -6.51 -40.96
N SER A 47 4.67 -5.24 -40.59
CA SER A 47 5.56 -4.63 -39.57
C SER A 47 5.31 -5.15 -38.15
N ALA A 48 4.36 -6.07 -37.94
CA ALA A 48 4.09 -6.67 -36.63
C ALA A 48 5.16 -7.68 -36.18
N ALA A 49 6.07 -8.09 -37.06
CA ALA A 49 7.08 -9.11 -36.78
C ALA A 49 8.45 -8.55 -36.35
N GLU A 50 8.65 -7.23 -36.37
CA GLU A 50 9.86 -6.57 -35.87
C GLU A 50 9.62 -5.93 -34.48
N GLU A 51 9.03 -6.70 -33.57
CA GLU A 51 9.26 -6.46 -32.15
C GLU A 51 10.47 -7.31 -31.78
N ILE A 52 11.64 -6.68 -31.62
CA ILE A 52 12.78 -7.38 -30.99
C ILE A 52 12.23 -7.87 -29.65
N PRO A 53 12.16 -9.19 -29.38
CA PRO A 53 11.73 -9.63 -28.07
C PRO A 53 12.67 -8.98 -27.08
N VAL A 54 12.13 -8.21 -26.14
CA VAL A 54 12.91 -7.75 -25.01
C VAL A 54 13.47 -9.03 -24.39
N VAL A 55 14.78 -9.24 -24.50
CA VAL A 55 15.45 -10.38 -23.90
C VAL A 55 15.44 -10.13 -22.40
N ILE A 56 14.32 -10.46 -21.76
CA ILE A 56 14.26 -10.54 -20.31
C ILE A 56 15.18 -11.71 -19.95
N PRO A 57 16.28 -11.48 -19.19
CA PRO A 57 17.06 -12.59 -18.68
C PRO A 57 16.11 -13.52 -17.93
N PRO A 58 16.33 -14.85 -17.98
CA PRO A 58 15.50 -15.77 -17.22
C PRO A 58 15.52 -15.34 -15.74
N PRO A 59 14.37 -15.40 -15.05
CA PRO A 59 14.28 -14.97 -13.67
C PRO A 59 15.27 -15.75 -12.83
N ASN A 60 16.01 -15.06 -11.95
CA ASN A 60 17.00 -15.68 -11.11
C ASN A 60 16.33 -16.56 -10.05
N TYR A 61 16.44 -17.87 -10.25
CA TYR A 61 15.97 -18.85 -9.28
C TYR A 61 17.04 -19.06 -8.20
N PRO A 62 16.68 -18.96 -6.90
CA PRO A 62 17.63 -19.09 -5.81
C PRO A 62 18.09 -20.54 -5.69
N THR A 63 19.30 -20.81 -6.16
CA THR A 63 19.97 -22.13 -6.08
C THR A 63 20.80 -22.27 -4.79
N GLY A 64 21.35 -21.14 -4.33
CA GLY A 64 22.12 -21.05 -3.09
C GLY A 64 21.29 -21.19 -1.83
N ASN A 65 21.96 -21.08 -0.67
CA ASN A 65 21.25 -20.88 0.58
C ASN A 65 20.89 -19.39 0.69
N PRO A 66 19.66 -19.04 1.11
CA PRO A 66 19.33 -17.66 1.41
C PRO A 66 20.25 -17.15 2.53
N LYS A 67 20.48 -15.84 2.56
CA LYS A 67 21.24 -15.19 3.62
C LYS A 67 20.63 -13.83 3.91
N ILE A 68 20.39 -13.53 5.18
CA ILE A 68 20.02 -12.19 5.64
C ILE A 68 21.28 -11.55 6.22
N GLU A 69 21.72 -10.45 5.63
CA GLU A 69 22.90 -9.70 6.10
C GLU A 69 22.51 -8.58 7.05
N ARG A 70 21.37 -7.94 6.80
CA ARG A 70 20.88 -6.82 7.61
C ARG A 70 19.37 -6.74 7.58
N VAL A 71 18.80 -6.32 8.70
CA VAL A 71 17.45 -5.75 8.77
C VAL A 71 17.62 -4.26 9.09
N ASN A 72 16.96 -3.38 8.34
CA ASN A 72 17.13 -1.92 8.46
C ASN A 72 16.72 -1.36 9.84
N THR A 73 15.81 -2.03 10.53
CA THR A 73 15.36 -1.68 11.89
C THR A 73 15.36 -2.92 12.78
N PHE A 74 15.65 -2.70 14.06
CA PHE A 74 15.56 -3.71 15.13
C PHE A 74 14.38 -3.45 16.07
N PHE A 75 13.53 -2.48 15.77
CA PHE A 75 12.28 -2.22 16.51
C PHE A 75 11.17 -1.72 15.58
N GLY A 76 9.91 -1.88 16.00
CA GLY A 76 8.75 -1.37 15.25
C GLY A 76 7.43 -1.76 15.88
N LYS A 77 6.32 -1.37 15.26
CA LYS A 77 4.96 -1.81 15.59
C LYS A 77 4.31 -2.50 14.40
N THR A 78 3.23 -3.24 14.65
CA THR A 78 2.41 -3.84 13.59
C THR A 78 2.07 -2.82 12.50
N GLY A 79 2.26 -3.20 11.23
CA GLY A 79 2.04 -2.36 10.06
C GLY A 79 3.25 -1.56 9.58
N ASP A 80 4.28 -1.35 10.41
CA ASP A 80 5.53 -0.73 9.96
C ASP A 80 6.22 -1.63 8.92
N THR A 81 6.91 -1.03 7.95
CA THR A 81 7.66 -1.77 6.93
C THR A 81 9.11 -1.95 7.37
N ILE A 82 9.59 -3.19 7.35
CA ILE A 82 10.99 -3.54 7.56
C ILE A 82 11.60 -4.00 6.23
N VAL A 83 12.90 -3.75 6.07
CA VAL A 83 13.67 -4.09 4.88
C VAL A 83 14.75 -5.09 5.27
N LEU A 84 14.67 -6.28 4.68
CA LEU A 84 15.67 -7.33 4.78
C LEU A 84 16.61 -7.21 3.58
N LEU A 85 17.89 -7.02 3.86
CA LEU A 85 18.96 -7.00 2.87
C LEU A 85 19.75 -8.31 2.95
N GLY A 86 20.00 -8.91 1.79
CA GLY A 86 20.63 -10.22 1.73
C GLY A 86 20.91 -10.72 0.33
N SER A 87 20.86 -12.04 0.17
CA SER A 87 21.15 -12.70 -1.11
C SER A 87 20.41 -14.04 -1.23
N ASN A 88 20.24 -14.50 -2.47
CA ASN A 88 19.56 -15.75 -2.83
C ASN A 88 18.10 -15.80 -2.35
N PHE A 89 17.39 -14.68 -2.40
CA PHE A 89 15.94 -14.65 -2.18
C PHE A 89 15.15 -14.99 -3.46
N GLY A 90 15.80 -14.90 -4.62
CA GLY A 90 15.16 -15.02 -5.92
C GLY A 90 14.48 -13.74 -6.39
N ASP A 91 14.31 -13.59 -7.71
CA ASP A 91 13.69 -12.39 -8.28
C ASP A 91 12.19 -12.27 -7.94
N TYR A 92 11.55 -13.37 -7.55
CA TYR A 92 10.16 -13.45 -7.15
C TYR A 92 10.00 -14.30 -5.90
N GLN A 93 8.92 -14.07 -5.14
CA GLN A 93 8.62 -14.83 -3.94
C GLN A 93 8.44 -16.34 -4.21
N TRP A 94 7.71 -16.71 -5.27
CA TRP A 94 7.27 -18.09 -5.52
C TRP A 94 6.65 -18.76 -4.28
N SER A 95 7.19 -19.91 -3.86
CA SER A 95 6.80 -20.65 -2.65
C SER A 95 7.63 -20.27 -1.42
N SER A 96 8.29 -19.11 -1.45
CA SER A 96 9.08 -18.60 -0.33
C SER A 96 8.20 -17.84 0.66
N HIS A 97 8.59 -17.90 1.92
CA HIS A 97 7.85 -17.31 3.03
C HIS A 97 8.78 -16.42 3.85
N VAL A 98 8.26 -15.31 4.36
CA VAL A 98 8.95 -14.46 5.33
C VAL A 98 8.22 -14.50 6.64
N TYR A 99 9.00 -14.48 7.71
CA TYR A 99 8.52 -14.47 9.08
C TYR A 99 9.12 -13.28 9.80
N VAL A 100 8.26 -12.51 10.45
CA VAL A 100 8.61 -11.30 11.17
C VAL A 100 8.03 -11.39 12.57
N GLY A 101 8.90 -11.33 13.59
CA GLY A 101 8.46 -11.42 14.97
C GLY A 101 7.78 -12.75 15.30
N ASN A 102 8.34 -13.85 14.82
CA ASN A 102 7.80 -15.21 14.96
C ASN A 102 6.44 -15.48 14.29
N THR A 103 6.00 -14.61 13.36
CA THR A 103 4.74 -14.74 12.64
C THR A 103 5.00 -14.73 11.14
N GLU A 104 4.37 -15.65 10.41
CA GLU A 104 4.42 -15.65 8.94
C GLU A 104 3.73 -14.41 8.38
N ALA A 105 4.43 -13.67 7.52
CA ALA A 105 3.86 -12.52 6.84
C ALA A 105 2.84 -13.00 5.79
N PRO A 106 1.58 -12.54 5.85
CA PRO A 106 0.61 -12.84 4.80
C PRO A 106 1.04 -12.15 3.50
N LYS A 107 0.49 -12.60 2.37
CA LYS A 107 0.89 -12.12 1.04
C LYS A 107 0.75 -10.59 0.89
N GLU A 108 -0.26 -10.00 1.52
CA GLU A 108 -0.57 -8.57 1.49
C GLU A 108 0.41 -7.74 2.31
N ALA A 109 1.15 -8.36 3.23
CA ALA A 109 2.19 -7.70 4.01
C ALA A 109 3.51 -7.61 3.25
N ILE A 110 3.72 -8.42 2.21
CA ILE A 110 4.93 -8.36 1.38
C ILE A 110 4.79 -7.20 0.39
N VAL A 111 5.61 -6.17 0.57
CA VAL A 111 5.57 -4.92 -0.18
C VAL A 111 6.41 -5.03 -1.45
N ALA A 112 7.61 -5.58 -1.33
CA ALA A 112 8.52 -5.80 -2.44
C ALA A 112 9.39 -7.04 -2.21
N TRP A 113 9.74 -7.72 -3.30
CA TRP A 113 10.61 -8.89 -3.29
C TRP A 113 11.59 -8.80 -4.45
N SER A 114 12.86 -9.10 -4.17
CA SER A 114 13.92 -9.24 -5.16
C SER A 114 14.99 -10.18 -4.60
N ASN A 115 15.98 -10.54 -5.41
CA ASN A 115 17.03 -11.46 -4.99
C ASN A 115 17.86 -10.98 -3.78
N THR A 116 17.91 -9.67 -3.53
CA THR A 116 18.75 -9.05 -2.49
C THR A 116 18.00 -8.17 -1.50
N ILE A 117 16.78 -7.75 -1.83
CA ILE A 117 15.97 -6.84 -1.00
C ILE A 117 14.58 -7.44 -0.85
N LEU A 118 14.09 -7.44 0.37
CA LEU A 118 12.73 -7.81 0.71
C LEU A 118 12.13 -6.77 1.64
N GLU A 119 11.02 -6.19 1.24
CA GLU A 119 10.26 -5.24 2.04
C GLU A 119 8.97 -5.90 2.52
N VAL A 120 8.77 -5.91 3.83
CA VAL A 120 7.63 -6.60 4.46
C VAL A 120 7.09 -5.78 5.62
N LYS A 121 5.77 -5.70 5.74
CA LYS A 121 5.10 -5.12 6.88
C LYS A 121 5.10 -6.08 8.07
N ILE A 122 5.28 -5.55 9.27
CA ILE A 122 5.15 -6.34 10.51
C ILE A 122 3.69 -6.83 10.61
N PRO A 123 3.43 -8.15 10.59
CA PRO A 123 2.09 -8.70 10.52
C PRO A 123 1.34 -8.60 11.84
N GLU A 124 0.01 -8.73 11.79
CA GLU A 124 -0.81 -8.81 12.99
C GLU A 124 -0.45 -10.07 13.81
N GLY A 125 -0.41 -9.93 15.14
CA GLY A 125 -0.04 -11.03 16.04
C GLY A 125 1.46 -11.28 16.19
N ALA A 126 2.31 -10.59 15.43
CA ALA A 126 3.76 -10.63 15.60
C ALA A 126 4.18 -10.27 17.04
N ARG A 127 5.27 -10.87 17.51
CA ARG A 127 5.86 -10.62 18.84
C ARG A 127 7.33 -10.24 18.72
N THR A 128 7.89 -9.67 19.78
CA THR A 128 9.34 -9.54 19.88
C THR A 128 10.00 -10.88 19.63
N GLY A 129 10.96 -10.92 18.70
CA GLY A 129 11.58 -12.17 18.29
C GLY A 129 12.28 -12.12 16.95
N SER A 130 12.52 -13.31 16.39
CA SER A 130 13.33 -13.48 15.18
C SER A 130 12.63 -12.98 13.92
N VAL A 131 13.46 -12.62 12.95
CA VAL A 131 13.06 -12.35 11.57
C VAL A 131 13.81 -13.33 10.68
N TRP A 132 13.10 -14.03 9.80
CA TRP A 132 13.71 -15.01 8.91
C TRP A 132 12.95 -15.18 7.60
N VAL A 133 13.63 -15.75 6.62
CA VAL A 133 13.06 -16.11 5.32
C VAL A 133 13.28 -17.59 5.05
N VAL A 134 12.27 -18.24 4.47
CA VAL A 134 12.36 -19.61 3.96
C VAL A 134 12.26 -19.54 2.44
N VAL A 135 13.33 -19.92 1.75
CA VAL A 135 13.42 -19.95 0.29
C VAL A 135 13.78 -21.37 -0.13
N ASN A 136 12.98 -22.01 -0.98
CA ASN A 136 13.22 -23.39 -1.43
C ASN A 136 13.48 -24.38 -0.26
N LYS A 137 12.69 -24.27 0.81
CA LYS A 137 12.81 -25.07 2.06
C LYS A 137 14.11 -24.85 2.86
N LYS A 138 14.90 -23.85 2.51
CA LYS A 138 16.10 -23.44 3.24
C LYS A 138 15.82 -22.18 4.01
N GLU A 139 16.28 -22.12 5.24
CA GLU A 139 16.02 -21.00 6.13
C GLU A 139 17.25 -20.10 6.26
N ALA A 140 17.03 -18.79 6.23
CA ALA A 140 17.99 -17.79 6.65
C ALA A 140 17.39 -16.93 7.76
N ARG A 141 18.00 -16.99 8.94
CA ARG A 141 17.65 -16.15 10.08
C ARG A 141 18.53 -14.92 10.11
N TRP A 142 17.96 -13.79 10.51
CA TRP A 142 18.76 -12.66 10.94
C TRP A 142 19.30 -12.95 12.35
N GLU A 143 20.57 -12.63 12.59
CA GLU A 143 21.24 -12.85 13.89
C GLU A 143 20.71 -11.92 15.01
N GLY A 144 19.97 -10.87 14.64
CA GLY A 144 19.35 -9.95 15.60
C GLY A 144 17.95 -10.37 16.06
N SER A 145 17.37 -9.53 16.92
CA SER A 145 15.99 -9.66 17.38
C SER A 145 15.22 -8.38 17.08
N LEU A 146 13.99 -8.53 16.59
CA LEU A 146 13.08 -7.42 16.36
C LEU A 146 12.31 -7.16 17.66
N LEU A 147 12.47 -5.97 18.22
CA LEU A 147 11.72 -5.50 19.39
C LEU A 147 10.40 -4.89 18.93
N LEU A 148 9.30 -5.58 19.21
CA LEU A 148 7.98 -5.03 18.90
C LEU A 148 7.48 -4.17 20.05
N VAL A 149 7.20 -2.92 19.74
CA VAL A 149 6.38 -2.06 20.60
C VAL A 149 4.95 -2.50 20.35
N ASP A 150 4.42 -3.26 21.30
CA ASP A 150 3.12 -3.87 21.16
C ASP A 150 2.02 -2.83 21.37
N VAL A 151 1.71 -2.06 20.34
CA VAL A 151 0.60 -1.09 20.34
C VAL A 151 -0.74 -1.80 20.53
N ALA A 152 -0.85 -3.07 20.09
CA ALA A 152 -2.07 -3.88 20.20
C ALA A 152 -2.29 -4.47 21.61
N ARG A 153 -1.26 -4.54 22.46
CA ARG A 153 -1.39 -4.97 23.87
C ARG A 153 -1.09 -3.87 24.89
N SER A 154 -0.41 -2.81 24.50
CA SER A 154 -0.22 -1.64 25.37
C SER A 154 -1.55 -0.94 25.56
N ALA A 155 -1.75 -0.41 26.77
CA ALA A 155 -2.90 0.45 27.00
C ALA A 155 -2.82 1.66 26.07
N GLN A 156 -3.92 2.02 25.43
CA GLN A 156 -4.01 3.20 24.59
C GLN A 156 -4.93 4.21 25.25
N ILE A 157 -4.68 5.49 24.98
CA ILE A 157 -5.60 6.58 25.30
C ILE A 157 -5.82 7.46 24.08
N GLY A 158 -7.04 7.96 23.91
CA GLY A 158 -7.37 8.86 22.82
C GLY A 158 -8.58 9.73 23.08
N LEU A 159 -8.76 10.69 22.19
CA LEU A 159 -9.91 11.57 22.08
C LEU A 159 -10.77 11.11 20.90
N GLN A 160 -12.08 11.04 21.11
CA GLN A 160 -13.05 10.84 20.04
C GLN A 160 -13.90 12.10 19.91
N LYS A 161 -13.92 12.71 18.72
CA LYS A 161 -14.86 13.79 18.39
C LYS A 161 -16.27 13.21 18.26
N ILE A 162 -17.25 13.79 18.97
CA ILE A 162 -18.67 13.44 18.84
C ILE A 162 -19.37 14.48 17.96
N SER A 163 -19.08 15.76 18.18
CA SER A 163 -19.59 16.89 17.40
C SER A 163 -18.55 18.01 17.38
N GLY A 164 -18.86 19.16 16.76
CA GLY A 164 -17.95 20.32 16.77
C GLY A 164 -17.56 20.78 18.18
N ASN A 165 -18.44 20.57 19.16
CA ASN A 165 -18.33 21.16 20.50
C ASN A 165 -18.24 20.10 21.61
N GLN A 166 -18.21 18.81 21.27
CA GLN A 166 -18.21 17.71 22.25
C GLN A 166 -17.33 16.55 21.79
N GLY A 167 -16.75 15.86 22.77
CA GLY A 167 -15.99 14.65 22.54
C GLY A 167 -15.88 13.76 23.78
N LYS A 168 -15.22 12.64 23.60
CA LYS A 168 -14.94 11.63 24.62
C LYS A 168 -13.45 11.40 24.76
N ILE A 169 -13.06 11.00 25.95
CA ILE A 169 -11.74 10.43 26.23
C ILE A 169 -11.95 8.96 26.49
N TYR A 170 -11.15 8.12 25.87
CA TYR A 170 -11.29 6.67 25.98
C TYR A 170 -9.94 5.99 26.15
N THR A 171 -9.97 4.80 26.73
CA THR A 171 -8.84 3.87 26.73
C THR A 171 -9.19 2.58 26.00
N ILE A 172 -8.18 1.89 25.48
CA ILE A 172 -8.30 0.53 24.90
C ILE A 172 -7.12 -0.28 25.45
N ASN A 173 -7.25 -1.60 25.60
CA ASN A 173 -6.18 -2.47 26.09
C ASN A 173 -5.63 -2.09 27.48
N ALA A 174 -6.44 -1.40 28.29
CA ALA A 174 -6.06 -0.96 29.63
C ALA A 174 -6.33 -2.03 30.70
N SER A 175 -6.12 -3.30 30.36
CA SER A 175 -6.51 -4.43 31.21
C SER A 175 -5.86 -4.34 32.60
N GLY A 176 -6.69 -4.38 33.64
CA GLY A 176 -6.24 -4.28 35.04
C GLY A 176 -6.06 -2.84 35.56
N ALA A 177 -6.20 -1.82 34.71
CA ALA A 177 -6.18 -0.43 35.17
C ALA A 177 -7.38 -0.16 36.08
N VAL A 178 -7.12 0.43 37.24
CA VAL A 178 -8.16 0.85 38.20
C VAL A 178 -8.07 2.32 38.56
N ARG A 179 -6.94 2.97 38.28
CA ARG A 179 -6.73 4.39 38.56
C ARG A 179 -6.01 5.05 37.41
N GLY A 180 -6.22 6.35 37.24
CA GLY A 180 -5.46 7.11 36.28
C GLY A 180 -5.45 8.61 36.52
N MET A 181 -4.60 9.28 35.76
CA MET A 181 -4.50 10.72 35.68
C MET A 181 -4.40 11.11 34.21
N ILE A 182 -5.16 12.13 33.81
CA ILE A 182 -5.14 12.69 32.46
C ILE A 182 -4.98 14.20 32.60
N GLU A 183 -4.00 14.77 31.91
CA GLU A 183 -3.86 16.21 31.76
C GLU A 183 -4.19 16.59 30.31
N ILE A 184 -5.10 17.57 30.16
CA ILE A 184 -5.68 17.96 28.88
C ILE A 184 -5.45 19.45 28.70
N SER A 185 -4.93 19.85 27.55
CA SER A 185 -4.88 21.26 27.14
C SER A 185 -6.10 21.63 26.30
N TYR A 186 -6.54 22.87 26.42
CA TYR A 186 -7.66 23.42 25.66
C TYR A 186 -7.49 24.92 25.41
N VAL A 187 -8.12 25.43 24.35
CA VAL A 187 -7.99 26.84 23.95
C VAL A 187 -9.14 27.69 24.47
N SER A 188 -10.39 27.24 24.29
CA SER A 188 -11.58 28.03 24.55
C SER A 188 -12.31 27.62 25.83
N GLU A 189 -12.87 28.58 26.55
CA GLU A 189 -13.72 28.37 27.73
C GLU A 189 -15.19 28.72 27.44
N PRO A 190 -16.15 28.09 28.13
CA PRO A 190 -15.97 27.11 29.21
C PRO A 190 -15.54 25.74 28.68
N PHE A 191 -14.54 25.12 29.32
CA PHE A 191 -14.19 23.71 29.10
C PHE A 191 -14.77 22.88 30.24
N VAL A 192 -15.73 22.01 29.92
CA VAL A 192 -16.40 21.15 30.90
C VAL A 192 -16.01 19.72 30.60
N ILE A 193 -15.54 18.99 31.62
CA ILE A 193 -15.27 17.56 31.55
C ILE A 193 -16.06 16.84 32.65
N LYS A 194 -16.66 15.71 32.31
CA LYS A 194 -17.49 14.88 33.20
C LYS A 194 -17.07 13.42 33.09
N ALA A 195 -17.11 12.71 34.22
CA ALA A 195 -16.80 11.29 34.24
C ALA A 195 -17.84 10.48 33.44
N SER A 196 -17.38 9.47 32.71
CA SER A 196 -18.26 8.48 32.06
C SER A 196 -18.78 7.45 33.07
N GLN A 197 -19.74 6.63 32.66
CA GLN A 197 -20.27 5.56 33.53
C GLN A 197 -19.16 4.60 33.98
N GLY A 198 -19.15 4.28 35.28
CA GLY A 198 -18.13 3.39 35.86
C GLY A 198 -16.82 4.08 36.22
N ILE A 199 -16.72 5.40 36.05
CA ILE A 199 -15.54 6.20 36.39
C ILE A 199 -15.91 7.24 37.45
N ASN A 200 -15.07 7.39 38.47
CA ASN A 200 -15.20 8.39 39.52
C ASN A 200 -14.01 9.35 39.46
N PHE A 201 -14.26 10.64 39.25
CA PHE A 201 -13.19 11.64 39.36
C PHE A 201 -12.88 11.90 40.83
N ARG A 202 -11.59 11.84 41.19
CA ARG A 202 -11.07 12.24 42.50
C ARG A 202 -10.77 13.72 42.54
N THR A 203 -10.09 14.21 41.51
CA THR A 203 -9.74 15.63 41.37
C THR A 203 -9.95 16.08 39.95
N GLN A 204 -10.31 17.35 39.80
CA GLN A 204 -10.44 18.05 38.53
C GLN A 204 -9.90 19.47 38.76
N VAL A 205 -8.62 19.67 38.45
CA VAL A 205 -7.89 20.87 38.80
C VAL A 205 -7.54 21.63 37.52
N PRO A 206 -8.22 22.75 37.21
CA PRO A 206 -7.80 23.61 36.12
C PRO A 206 -6.46 24.28 36.47
N ASN A 207 -5.62 24.47 35.45
CA ASN A 207 -4.34 25.15 35.57
C ASN A 207 -4.06 25.91 34.27
N SER A 208 -3.15 26.86 34.32
CA SER A 208 -2.66 27.57 33.15
C SER A 208 -1.19 27.89 33.31
N ASP A 209 -0.41 27.71 32.25
CA ASP A 209 0.99 28.08 32.19
C ASP A 209 1.27 28.87 30.90
N SER A 210 2.55 29.08 30.59
CA SER A 210 2.97 29.79 29.38
C SER A 210 2.60 29.07 28.07
N LEU A 211 2.22 27.78 28.13
CA LEU A 211 1.83 26.97 26.97
C LEU A 211 0.32 26.92 26.77
N GLY A 212 -0.48 27.36 27.74
CA GLY A 212 -1.92 27.54 27.60
C GLY A 212 -2.73 27.09 28.81
N LYS A 213 -4.04 26.92 28.60
CA LYS A 213 -4.97 26.41 29.61
C LYS A 213 -4.97 24.90 29.59
N LYS A 214 -5.03 24.31 30.78
CA LYS A 214 -5.06 22.86 30.96
C LYS A 214 -5.91 22.47 32.16
N ILE A 215 -6.27 21.19 32.22
CA ILE A 215 -6.99 20.62 33.33
C ILE A 215 -6.43 19.23 33.63
N MET A 216 -6.09 19.00 34.89
CA MET A 216 -5.67 17.70 35.38
C MET A 216 -6.84 17.00 36.05
N VAL A 217 -7.16 15.80 35.58
CA VAL A 217 -8.19 14.95 36.14
C VAL A 217 -7.54 13.68 36.67
N THR A 218 -7.78 13.37 37.94
CA THR A 218 -7.46 12.04 38.48
C THR A 218 -8.75 11.25 38.70
N PHE A 219 -8.72 9.95 38.45
CA PHE A 219 -9.92 9.13 38.47
C PHE A 219 -9.66 7.71 38.96
N ASP A 220 -10.74 7.08 39.43
CA ASP A 220 -10.85 5.65 39.69
C ASP A 220 -11.85 5.00 38.74
N SER A 221 -11.58 3.77 38.34
CA SER A 221 -12.56 2.90 37.73
C SER A 221 -13.23 2.04 38.79
N VAL A 222 -14.56 1.93 38.74
CA VAL A 222 -15.36 1.13 39.70
C VAL A 222 -15.00 -0.36 39.58
N THR A 223 -14.69 -0.81 38.37
CA THR A 223 -14.20 -2.16 38.09
C THR A 223 -12.87 -2.08 37.33
N PRO A 224 -11.93 -3.02 37.50
CA PRO A 224 -10.74 -3.08 36.67
C PRO A 224 -11.11 -3.04 35.19
N MET A 225 -10.45 -2.16 34.43
CA MET A 225 -10.67 -2.03 33.00
C MET A 225 -10.25 -3.32 32.28
N GLY A 226 -10.85 -3.56 31.11
CA GLY A 226 -10.55 -4.72 30.26
C GLY A 226 -9.68 -4.37 29.05
N SER A 227 -9.59 -5.31 28.12
CA SER A 227 -8.97 -5.08 26.81
C SER A 227 -9.83 -4.21 25.90
N ASN A 228 -11.16 -4.26 26.09
CA ASN A 228 -12.11 -3.49 25.30
C ASN A 228 -12.04 -1.99 25.63
N ARG A 229 -12.63 -1.19 24.74
CA ARG A 229 -12.74 0.24 24.93
C ARG A 229 -13.48 0.58 26.23
N THR A 230 -12.93 1.51 26.99
CA THR A 230 -13.57 2.12 28.17
C THR A 230 -13.60 3.64 27.97
N ASP A 231 -14.78 4.24 28.01
CA ASP A 231 -14.89 5.70 28.00
C ASP A 231 -14.56 6.22 29.41
N ILE A 232 -13.63 7.16 29.49
CA ILE A 232 -13.16 7.75 30.75
C ILE A 232 -13.97 9.00 31.08
N ALA A 233 -14.15 9.86 30.09
CA ALA A 233 -14.75 11.17 30.28
C ALA A 233 -15.44 11.67 29.01
N GLU A 234 -16.45 12.51 29.19
CA GLU A 234 -17.03 13.34 28.14
C GLU A 234 -16.62 14.79 28.37
N TYR A 235 -16.24 15.50 27.31
CA TYR A 235 -15.89 16.91 27.38
C TYR A 235 -16.73 17.74 26.40
N SER A 236 -16.96 19.00 26.76
CA SER A 236 -17.61 19.99 25.91
C SER A 236 -16.87 21.33 25.97
N TYR A 237 -16.80 22.01 24.83
CA TYR A 237 -16.10 23.28 24.66
C TYR A 237 -16.77 24.10 23.53
N PRO A 238 -16.50 25.41 23.42
CA PRO A 238 -17.05 26.27 22.36
C PRO A 238 -16.81 25.89 20.89
N GLY A 239 -16.00 24.86 20.61
CA GLY A 239 -15.64 24.46 19.24
C GLY A 239 -14.52 25.31 18.63
N ILE A 240 -13.78 26.08 19.43
CA ILE A 240 -12.71 26.96 18.98
C ILE A 240 -11.37 26.48 19.54
N GLY A 241 -10.42 26.24 18.64
CA GLY A 241 -9.09 25.75 18.98
C GLY A 241 -9.06 24.26 19.32
N ALA A 242 -7.85 23.74 19.51
CA ALA A 242 -7.65 22.30 19.71
C ALA A 242 -7.89 21.88 21.17
N VAL A 243 -8.25 20.61 21.33
CA VAL A 243 -8.21 19.90 22.62
C VAL A 243 -7.17 18.80 22.49
N GLU A 244 -6.21 18.74 23.41
CA GLU A 244 -5.09 17.81 23.32
C GLU A 244 -4.80 17.12 24.66
N ILE A 245 -4.57 15.81 24.63
CA ILE A 245 -4.04 15.08 25.80
C ILE A 245 -2.53 15.33 25.85
N ILE A 246 -2.05 15.92 26.93
CA ILE A 246 -0.63 16.26 27.11
C ILE A 246 0.09 15.33 28.09
N ARG A 247 -0.64 14.68 28.99
CA ARG A 247 -0.10 13.67 29.90
C ARG A 247 -1.15 12.63 30.25
N THR A 248 -0.74 11.38 30.42
CA THR A 248 -1.61 10.31 30.93
C THR A 248 -0.80 9.29 31.70
N GLU A 249 -1.38 8.83 32.81
CA GLU A 249 -0.86 7.74 33.63
C GLU A 249 -2.02 6.80 33.99
N LEU A 250 -1.77 5.49 33.95
CA LEU A 250 -2.72 4.44 34.35
C LEU A 250 -2.03 3.51 35.32
N TYR A 251 -2.74 3.11 36.36
CA TYR A 251 -2.21 2.27 37.43
C TYR A 251 -3.11 1.06 37.66
N ASP A 252 -2.48 -0.08 37.90
CA ASP A 252 -3.17 -1.28 38.36
C ASP A 252 -3.49 -1.21 39.87
N THR A 253 -4.09 -2.28 40.39
CA THR A 253 -4.51 -2.40 41.80
C THR A 253 -3.32 -2.36 42.76
N SER A 254 -2.13 -2.76 42.32
CA SER A 254 -0.89 -2.69 43.11
C SER A 254 -0.24 -1.30 43.09
N GLY A 255 -0.75 -0.38 42.26
CA GLY A 255 -0.15 0.94 42.05
C GLY A 255 1.00 0.94 41.06
N LYS A 256 1.20 -0.15 40.31
CA LYS A 256 2.19 -0.21 39.23
C LYS A 256 1.68 0.58 38.04
N LEU A 257 2.57 1.39 37.46
CA LEU A 257 2.30 2.13 36.22
C LEU A 257 2.19 1.16 35.04
N LEU A 258 1.13 1.29 34.25
CA LEU A 258 0.95 0.56 33.01
C LEU A 258 1.65 1.28 31.85
N SER A 259 2.25 0.53 30.94
CA SER A 259 2.78 1.09 29.70
C SER A 259 1.62 1.57 28.83
N ILE A 260 1.66 2.85 28.46
CA ILE A 260 0.66 3.48 27.61
C ILE A 260 1.30 3.84 26.28
N PHE A 261 0.63 3.47 25.20
CA PHE A 261 0.91 3.97 23.87
C PHE A 261 -0.07 5.08 23.53
N SER A 262 0.45 6.17 22.96
CA SER A 262 -0.34 7.30 22.52
C SER A 262 -0.19 7.42 21.00
N ASP A 263 -1.30 7.27 20.27
CA ASP A 263 -1.33 7.56 18.84
C ASP A 263 -1.38 9.09 18.65
N PRO A 264 -0.39 9.70 17.97
CA PRO A 264 -0.37 11.14 17.70
C PRO A 264 -1.65 11.67 17.04
N LEU A 265 -2.36 10.83 16.27
CA LEU A 265 -3.61 11.19 15.61
C LEU A 265 -4.82 11.16 16.53
N ALA A 266 -4.75 10.39 17.62
CA ALA A 266 -5.86 10.23 18.56
C ALA A 266 -5.79 11.20 19.74
N ILE A 267 -4.65 11.84 20.00
CA ILE A 267 -4.49 12.75 21.15
C ILE A 267 -4.89 14.19 20.90
N LYS A 268 -5.27 14.54 19.67
CA LYS A 268 -5.61 15.91 19.28
C LYS A 268 -6.93 15.95 18.52
N VAL A 269 -7.87 16.74 19.01
CA VAL A 269 -9.08 17.10 18.27
C VAL A 269 -8.96 18.54 17.82
N THR A 270 -9.08 18.75 16.51
CA THR A 270 -9.18 20.06 15.89
C THR A 270 -10.65 20.43 15.64
N PRO A 271 -10.96 21.74 15.57
CA PRO A 271 -12.31 22.26 15.29
C PRO A 271 -13.01 21.59 14.11
#